data_AF-A0A932ZEI5-F1
#
_entry.id   AF-A0A932ZEI5-F1
#
_cell.length_a   1.000
_cell.length_b   1.000
_cell.length_c   1.000
_cell.angle_alpha   90.00
_cell.angle_beta   90.00
_cell.angle_gamma   90.00
#
_symmetry.space_group_name_H-M   'P 1'
#
loop_
_entity.id
_entity.type
_entity.pdbx_description
1 polymer ?
#
loop_
_entity_poly.entity_id
_entity_poly.type
_entity_poly.pdbx_seq_one_letter_code
_entity_poly.pdbx_strand_id
1 'polypeptide(L)'
;MKRLVLLGGGHSHVEVIRRLGMNPPRDTRIVLVSPGRHTPYSGMLPGFAAGHYGFHDCHIDLEPLCRLGRVEFRTTEAQGIDPIARRVLCSDGGAAIDYDVLSINVGATPGAEAIPGTPEHALPVKPVSEFVRAWDRIQSAATRTYLNNRRVMRCGPNAMNARSGALSEGDEDKKPDQPQLG
;
A
#
# COMPACT_ATOMS: atom_id res chain seq x y z
N MET A 1 -0.09 -31.25 5.87
CA MET A 1 -0.34 -29.88 5.38
C MET A 1 0.02 -28.84 6.42
N LYS A 2 1.09 -28.06 6.18
CA LYS A 2 1.51 -26.93 7.03
C LYS A 2 0.70 -25.66 6.69
N ARG A 3 0.50 -24.77 7.66
CA ARG A 3 -0.22 -23.49 7.53
C ARG A 3 0.74 -22.31 7.66
N LEU A 4 0.92 -21.56 6.58
CA LEU A 4 1.67 -20.30 6.57
C LEU A 4 0.70 -19.13 6.45
N VAL A 5 0.77 -18.19 7.40
CA VAL A 5 0.05 -16.92 7.33
C VAL A 5 1.04 -15.81 7.00
N LEU A 6 0.78 -15.10 5.92
CA LEU A 6 1.43 -13.85 5.54
C LEU A 6 0.53 -12.72 6.04
N LEU A 7 0.92 -12.06 7.12
CA LEU A 7 0.17 -10.94 7.69
C LEU A 7 0.67 -9.61 7.12
N GLY A 8 -0.17 -8.96 6.31
CA GLY A 8 0.10 -7.68 5.66
C GLY A 8 0.61 -7.82 4.22
N GLY A 9 0.06 -7.03 3.29
CA GLY A 9 0.45 -7.01 1.88
C GLY A 9 1.71 -6.19 1.56
N GLY A 10 2.69 -6.13 2.46
CA GLY A 10 3.92 -5.36 2.23
C GLY A 10 4.81 -5.95 1.11
N HIS A 11 5.79 -5.15 0.65
CA HIS A 11 6.64 -5.46 -0.51
C HIS A 11 7.36 -6.82 -0.42
N SER A 12 7.84 -7.19 0.77
CA SER A 12 8.46 -8.52 0.97
C SER A 12 7.47 -9.65 0.76
N HIS A 13 6.21 -9.51 1.19
CA HIS A 13 5.19 -10.55 0.95
C HIS A 13 4.75 -10.57 -0.51
N VAL A 14 4.66 -9.42 -1.17
CA VAL A 14 4.44 -9.34 -2.61
C VAL A 14 5.48 -10.17 -3.37
N GLU A 15 6.77 -9.99 -3.06
CA GLU A 15 7.85 -10.75 -3.72
C GLU A 15 7.81 -12.25 -3.36
N VAL A 16 7.48 -12.60 -2.11
CA VAL A 16 7.25 -14.00 -1.71
C VAL A 16 6.15 -14.62 -2.55
N ILE A 17 4.99 -13.98 -2.67
CA ILE A 17 3.84 -14.50 -3.43
C ILE A 17 4.18 -14.63 -4.91
N ARG A 18 4.90 -13.66 -5.49
CA ARG A 18 5.40 -13.74 -6.88
C ARG A 18 6.24 -15.00 -7.09
N ARG A 19 7.16 -15.30 -6.17
CA ARG A 19 8.01 -16.51 -6.23
C ARG A 19 7.21 -17.80 -6.00
N LEU A 20 6.20 -17.78 -5.15
CA LEU A 20 5.30 -18.93 -4.95
C LEU A 20 4.57 -19.31 -6.25
N GLY A 21 4.24 -18.34 -7.10
CA GLY A 21 3.65 -18.61 -8.42
C GLY A 21 4.61 -19.32 -9.38
N MET A 22 5.92 -19.16 -9.19
CA MET A 22 6.96 -19.82 -9.99
C MET A 22 7.30 -21.22 -9.46
N ASN A 23 7.35 -21.37 -8.14
CA ASN A 23 7.70 -22.63 -7.48
C ASN A 23 6.86 -22.83 -6.21
N PRO A 24 5.64 -23.36 -6.32
CA PRO A 24 4.75 -23.52 -5.18
C PRO A 24 5.26 -24.64 -4.24
N PRO A 25 5.26 -24.42 -2.92
CA PRO A 25 5.67 -25.44 -1.96
C PRO A 25 4.66 -26.59 -1.92
N ARG A 26 5.19 -27.80 -1.69
CA ARG A 26 4.36 -28.98 -1.49
C ARG A 26 3.71 -28.95 -0.10
N ASP A 27 2.48 -29.44 -0.01
CA ASP A 27 1.76 -29.67 1.26
C ASP A 27 1.71 -28.46 2.21
N THR A 28 1.59 -27.24 1.66
CA THR A 28 1.50 -26.01 2.44
C THR A 28 0.29 -25.18 2.00
N ARG A 29 -0.60 -24.86 2.94
CA ARG A 29 -1.66 -23.87 2.75
C ARG A 29 -1.12 -22.51 3.15
N ILE A 30 -1.25 -21.54 2.25
CA ILE A 30 -0.74 -20.17 2.45
C ILE A 30 -1.92 -19.21 2.41
N VAL A 31 -2.01 -18.34 3.41
CA VAL A 31 -3.05 -17.31 3.51
C VAL A 31 -2.38 -15.95 3.62
N LEU A 32 -2.72 -15.01 2.72
CA LEU A 32 -2.39 -13.60 2.88
C LEU A 32 -3.56 -12.88 3.56
N VAL A 33 -3.28 -12.23 4.68
CA VAL A 33 -4.23 -11.37 5.40
C VAL A 33 -3.85 -9.91 5.16
N SER A 34 -4.76 -9.10 4.64
CA SER A 34 -4.51 -7.67 4.41
C SER A 34 -5.82 -6.89 4.59
N PRO A 35 -5.80 -5.68 5.18
CA PRO A 35 -7.01 -4.86 5.33
C PRO A 35 -7.54 -4.35 3.98
N GLY A 36 -6.77 -4.44 2.90
CA GLY A 36 -7.18 -4.01 1.57
C GLY A 36 -6.53 -4.80 0.44
N ARG A 37 -7.21 -4.79 -0.72
CA ARG A 37 -6.80 -5.43 -1.99
C ARG A 37 -5.56 -4.79 -2.61
N HIS A 38 -5.43 -3.48 -2.53
CA HIS A 38 -4.37 -2.73 -3.17
C HIS A 38 -3.31 -2.35 -2.15
N THR A 39 -2.05 -2.70 -2.43
CA THR A 39 -0.91 -2.28 -1.61
C THR A 39 -0.11 -1.20 -2.33
N PRO A 40 0.12 -0.03 -1.71
CA PRO A 40 0.81 1.07 -2.36
C PRO A 40 2.32 0.84 -2.44
N TYR A 41 2.91 1.17 -3.59
CA TYR A 41 4.34 1.27 -3.77
C TYR A 41 4.85 2.65 -3.34
N SER A 42 5.35 2.74 -2.11
CA SER A 42 5.73 4.03 -1.50
C SER A 42 6.79 4.83 -2.28
N GLY A 43 7.62 4.17 -3.09
CA GLY A 43 8.62 4.83 -3.94
C GLY A 43 8.00 5.68 -5.06
N MET A 44 6.78 5.38 -5.48
CA MET A 44 6.06 6.15 -6.51
C MET A 44 5.21 7.28 -5.93
N LEU A 45 5.09 7.35 -4.60
CA LEU A 45 4.24 8.33 -3.93
C LEU A 45 4.56 9.80 -4.27
N PRO A 46 5.83 10.24 -4.42
CA PRO A 46 6.13 11.59 -4.87
C PRO A 46 5.57 11.90 -6.26
N GLY A 47 5.66 10.94 -7.20
CA GLY A 47 5.11 11.09 -8.54
C GLY A 47 3.58 11.07 -8.56
N PHE A 48 2.95 10.22 -7.73
CA PHE A 48 1.50 10.23 -7.52
C PHE A 48 1.01 11.60 -7.02
N ALA A 49 1.67 12.14 -5.99
CA ALA A 49 1.32 13.46 -5.44
C ALA A 49 1.52 14.59 -6.46
N ALA A 50 2.51 14.47 -7.35
CA ALA A 50 2.75 15.41 -8.45
C ALA A 50 1.81 15.21 -9.65
N GLY A 51 0.96 14.17 -9.66
CA GLY A 51 0.05 13.86 -10.77
C GLY A 51 0.69 13.12 -11.94
N HIS A 52 1.92 12.64 -11.80
CA HIS A 52 2.62 11.87 -12.85
C HIS A 52 2.11 10.43 -13.00
N TYR A 53 1.45 9.91 -11.96
CA TYR A 53 0.98 8.53 -11.90
C TYR A 53 -0.44 8.48 -11.38
N GLY A 54 -1.25 7.59 -11.96
CA GLY A 54 -2.56 7.25 -11.46
C GLY A 54 -2.51 6.27 -10.29
N PHE A 55 -3.69 5.96 -9.75
CA PHE A 55 -3.82 4.98 -8.65
C PHE A 55 -3.23 3.62 -9.04
N HIS A 56 -3.59 3.08 -10.20
CA HIS A 56 -3.17 1.75 -10.63
C HIS A 56 -1.67 1.65 -10.95
N ASP A 57 -1.02 2.74 -11.35
CA ASP A 57 0.43 2.76 -11.57
C ASP A 57 1.18 2.59 -10.24
N CYS A 58 0.60 3.08 -9.14
CA CYS A 58 1.25 3.12 -7.84
C CYS A 58 0.85 1.98 -6.90
N HIS A 59 -0.07 1.10 -7.31
CA HIS A 59 -0.61 0.05 -6.45
C HIS A 59 -0.48 -1.32 -7.08
N ILE A 60 -0.09 -2.28 -6.25
CA ILE A 60 -0.10 -3.69 -6.63
C ILE A 60 -1.44 -4.28 -6.19
N ASP A 61 -2.14 -4.91 -7.13
CA ASP A 61 -3.35 -5.67 -6.86
C ASP A 61 -2.99 -7.04 -6.27
N LEU A 62 -3.31 -7.24 -4.99
CA LEU A 62 -2.96 -8.46 -4.25
C LEU A 62 -3.81 -9.66 -4.66
N GLU A 63 -5.03 -9.45 -5.16
CA GLU A 63 -5.92 -10.56 -5.54
C GLU A 63 -5.39 -11.39 -6.72
N PRO A 64 -5.05 -10.81 -7.89
CA PRO A 64 -4.47 -11.57 -9.00
C PRO A 64 -3.08 -12.11 -8.64
N LEU A 65 -2.30 -11.39 -7.82
CA LEU A 65 -1.01 -11.86 -7.33
C LEU A 65 -1.16 -13.11 -6.45
N CYS A 66 -2.11 -13.11 -5.51
CA CYS A 66 -2.40 -14.27 -4.67
C CYS A 66 -2.89 -15.46 -5.49
N ARG A 67 -3.75 -15.22 -6.48
CA ARG A 67 -4.20 -16.26 -7.41
C ARG A 67 -3.04 -16.88 -8.17
N LEU A 68 -2.10 -16.07 -8.67
CA LEU A 68 -0.87 -16.56 -9.31
C LEU A 68 -0.04 -17.42 -8.34
N GLY A 69 0.11 -16.96 -7.10
CA GLY A 69 0.87 -17.65 -6.05
C GLY A 69 0.18 -18.85 -5.39
N ARG A 70 -1.06 -19.20 -5.80
CA ARG A 70 -1.92 -20.19 -5.12
C ARG A 70 -2.07 -19.90 -3.61
N VAL A 71 -2.16 -18.61 -3.28
CA VAL A 71 -2.34 -18.09 -1.92
C VAL A 71 -3.80 -17.72 -1.72
N GLU A 72 -4.39 -18.13 -0.61
CA GLU A 72 -5.72 -17.68 -0.20
C GLU A 72 -5.63 -16.21 0.22
N PHE A 73 -6.43 -15.34 -0.40
CA PHE A 73 -6.47 -13.93 -0.03
C PHE A 73 -7.64 -13.65 0.91
N ARG A 74 -7.32 -13.09 2.09
CA ARG A 74 -8.28 -12.68 3.11
C ARG A 74 -8.21 -11.17 3.29
N THR A 75 -9.22 -10.47 2.78
CA THR A 75 -9.38 -9.03 2.96
C THR A 75 -10.01 -8.74 4.32
N THR A 76 -9.17 -8.68 5.35
CA THR A 76 -9.59 -8.43 6.74
C THR A 76 -8.45 -7.79 7.52
N GLU A 77 -8.77 -7.04 8.57
CA GLU A 77 -7.78 -6.39 9.41
C GLU A 77 -7.43 -7.29 10.59
N ALA A 78 -6.14 -7.54 10.81
CA ALA A 78 -5.70 -8.24 12.00
C ALA A 78 -5.69 -7.28 13.20
N GLN A 79 -6.40 -7.65 14.26
CA GLN A 79 -6.49 -6.87 15.49
C GLN A 79 -5.56 -7.40 16.59
N GLY A 80 -5.08 -8.63 16.44
CA GLY A 80 -4.19 -9.24 17.42
C GLY A 80 -3.59 -10.56 16.94
N ILE A 81 -2.57 -11.00 17.66
CA ILE A 81 -1.93 -12.31 17.47
C ILE A 81 -1.94 -13.00 18.83
N ASP A 82 -2.50 -14.21 18.89
CA ASP A 82 -2.35 -15.12 20.02
C ASP A 82 -1.20 -16.09 19.71
N PRO A 83 0.00 -15.90 20.29
CA PRO A 83 1.14 -16.77 20.02
C PRO A 83 1.05 -18.13 20.73
N ILE A 84 0.23 -18.25 21.77
CA ILE A 84 0.06 -19.50 22.53
C ILE A 84 -0.86 -20.44 21.75
N ALA A 85 -2.02 -19.95 21.33
CA ALA A 85 -2.94 -20.71 20.48
C ALA A 85 -2.53 -20.71 18.99
N ARG A 86 -1.50 -19.93 18.62
CA ARG A 86 -1.00 -19.72 17.26
C ARG A 86 -2.08 -19.25 16.30
N ARG A 87 -2.73 -18.14 16.63
CA ARG A 87 -3.87 -17.58 15.89
C ARG A 87 -3.69 -16.10 15.57
N VAL A 88 -4.18 -15.69 14.41
CA VAL A 88 -4.40 -14.28 14.07
C VAL A 88 -5.88 -13.95 14.32
N LEU A 89 -6.13 -12.91 15.11
CA LEU A 89 -7.46 -12.39 15.41
C LEU A 89 -7.83 -11.32 14.39
N CYS A 90 -9.00 -11.44 13.76
CA CYS A 90 -9.42 -10.57 12.66
C CYS A 90 -10.65 -9.74 13.05
N SER A 91 -10.80 -8.57 12.44
CA SER A 91 -11.84 -7.58 12.76
C SER A 91 -13.24 -7.95 12.23
N ASP A 92 -13.31 -8.86 11.27
CA ASP A 92 -14.55 -9.25 10.56
C ASP A 92 -15.47 -10.18 11.37
N GLY A 93 -15.13 -10.46 12.63
CA GLY A 93 -15.86 -11.41 13.47
C GLY A 93 -15.75 -12.87 12.99
N GLY A 94 -14.89 -13.14 12.00
CA GLY A 94 -14.61 -14.47 11.52
C GLY A 94 -13.82 -15.31 12.52
N ALA A 95 -13.76 -16.62 12.27
CA ALA A 95 -12.91 -17.51 13.04
C ALA A 95 -11.44 -17.07 12.91
N ALA A 96 -10.73 -17.05 14.04
CA ALA A 96 -9.30 -16.75 14.07
C ALA A 96 -8.52 -17.67 13.11
N ILE A 97 -7.49 -17.12 12.47
CA ILE A 97 -6.70 -17.85 11.47
C ILE A 97 -5.54 -18.53 12.20
N ASP A 98 -5.62 -19.85 12.41
CA ASP A 98 -4.48 -20.59 12.95
C ASP A 98 -3.31 -20.67 11.97
N TYR A 99 -2.10 -20.75 12.50
CA TYR A 99 -0.86 -20.87 11.73
C TYR A 99 0.13 -21.84 12.37
N ASP A 100 0.98 -22.45 11.55
CA ASP A 100 2.22 -23.09 11.99
C ASP A 100 3.37 -22.08 11.93
N VAL A 101 3.35 -21.22 10.90
CA VAL A 101 4.32 -20.15 10.69
C VAL A 101 3.58 -18.85 10.37
N LEU A 102 3.95 -17.78 11.08
CA LEU A 102 3.44 -16.43 10.86
C LEU A 102 4.58 -15.53 10.36
N SER A 103 4.39 -14.91 9.20
CA SER A 103 5.27 -13.87 8.67
C SER A 103 4.55 -12.53 8.73
N ILE A 104 5.20 -11.49 9.26
CA ILE A 104 4.55 -10.19 9.53
C ILE A 104 5.21 -9.11 8.65
N ASN A 105 4.39 -8.41 7.87
CA ASN A 105 4.79 -7.32 6.99
C ASN A 105 3.62 -6.33 6.79
N VAL A 106 3.15 -5.76 7.90
CA VAL A 106 1.99 -4.84 7.96
C VAL A 106 2.34 -3.38 7.65
N GLY A 107 3.61 -3.09 7.37
CA GLY A 107 4.09 -1.72 7.18
C GLY A 107 4.40 -0.99 8.49
N ALA A 108 4.58 0.32 8.40
CA ALA A 108 4.91 1.18 9.53
C ALA A 108 3.93 2.35 9.62
N THR A 109 3.46 2.63 10.82
CA THR A 109 2.66 3.80 11.16
C THR A 109 3.45 4.62 12.18
N PRO A 110 4.00 5.79 11.82
CA PRO A 110 4.70 6.63 12.78
C PRO A 110 3.69 7.17 13.81
N GLY A 111 4.13 7.31 15.07
CA GLY A 111 3.37 8.07 16.06
C GLY A 111 3.27 9.52 15.63
N ALA A 112 2.05 10.04 15.48
CA ALA A 112 1.79 11.36 14.93
C ALA A 112 2.07 12.53 15.90
N GLU A 113 2.76 12.28 17.02
CA GLU A 113 2.68 13.13 18.21
C GLU A 113 3.92 14.02 18.45
N ALA A 114 4.87 14.08 17.52
CA ALA A 114 6.13 14.77 17.81
C ALA A 114 6.06 16.31 17.71
N ILE A 115 5.08 16.89 17.00
CA ILE A 115 5.06 18.34 16.70
C ILE A 115 3.64 18.93 16.89
N PRO A 116 3.46 19.94 17.76
CA PRO A 116 2.20 20.66 17.93
C PRO A 116 1.65 21.22 16.60
N GLY A 117 0.33 21.13 16.41
CA GLY A 117 -0.36 21.60 15.19
C GLY A 117 -0.32 20.63 14.00
N THR A 118 0.41 19.51 14.11
CA THR A 118 0.48 18.49 13.03
C THR A 118 -0.88 17.87 12.70
N PRO A 119 -1.74 17.47 13.67
CA PRO A 119 -3.04 16.88 13.35
C PRO A 119 -3.98 17.83 12.58
N GLU A 120 -3.82 19.15 12.75
CA GLU A 120 -4.66 20.16 12.09
C GLU A 120 -4.13 20.60 10.73
N HIS A 121 -2.81 20.59 10.54
CA HIS A 121 -2.16 21.24 9.39
C HIS A 121 -1.35 20.31 8.48
N ALA A 122 -1.09 19.07 8.90
CA ALA A 122 -0.27 18.13 8.15
C ALA A 122 -1.08 16.90 7.74
N LEU A 123 -0.80 16.42 6.52
CA LEU A 123 -1.23 15.11 6.09
C LEU A 123 -0.07 14.13 6.27
N PRO A 124 -0.17 13.14 7.17
CA PRO A 124 0.89 12.15 7.32
C PRO A 124 1.01 11.29 6.07
N VAL A 125 2.25 10.99 5.67
CA VAL A 125 2.55 10.12 4.53
C VAL A 125 2.27 8.64 4.83
N LYS A 126 2.26 8.26 6.11
CA LYS A 126 2.00 6.90 6.56
C LYS A 126 0.82 6.89 7.54
N PRO A 127 -0.08 5.89 7.45
CA PRO A 127 -0.08 4.79 6.48
C PRO A 127 -0.30 5.28 5.04
N VAL A 128 0.44 4.73 4.08
CA VAL A 128 0.44 5.26 2.70
C VAL A 128 -0.94 5.16 2.05
N SER A 129 -1.70 4.13 2.38
CA SER A 129 -3.08 3.96 1.92
C SER A 129 -4.01 5.07 2.40
N GLU A 130 -3.78 5.60 3.62
CA GLU A 130 -4.53 6.74 4.15
C GLU A 130 -4.12 8.05 3.48
N PHE A 131 -2.81 8.25 3.29
CA PHE A 131 -2.30 9.40 2.54
C PHE A 131 -2.93 9.48 1.15
N VAL A 132 -2.95 8.37 0.39
CA VAL A 132 -3.50 8.32 -0.97
C VAL A 132 -4.99 8.73 -0.96
N ARG A 133 -5.79 8.17 -0.05
CA ARG A 133 -7.22 8.52 0.08
C ARG A 133 -7.43 9.98 0.47
N ALA A 134 -6.62 10.50 1.38
CA ALA A 134 -6.74 11.88 1.82
C ALA A 134 -6.30 12.88 0.74
N TRP A 135 -5.23 12.55 0.00
CA TRP A 135 -4.74 13.35 -1.11
C TRP A 135 -5.77 13.47 -2.24
N ASP A 136 -6.39 12.35 -2.62
CA ASP A 136 -7.46 12.33 -3.63
C ASP A 136 -8.64 13.23 -3.25
N ARG A 137 -9.03 13.24 -1.96
CA ARG A 137 -10.07 14.16 -1.44
C ARG A 137 -9.65 15.62 -1.55
N ILE A 138 -8.39 15.93 -1.23
CA ILE A 138 -7.85 17.30 -1.31
C ILE A 138 -7.82 17.78 -2.77
N GLN A 139 -7.35 16.96 -3.70
CA GLN A 139 -7.32 17.28 -5.13
C GLN A 139 -8.75 17.50 -5.65
N SER A 140 -9.67 16.59 -5.35
CA SER A 140 -11.07 16.69 -5.76
C SER A 140 -11.76 17.97 -5.23
N ALA A 141 -11.49 18.35 -3.97
CA ALA A 141 -12.00 19.59 -3.39
C ALA A 141 -11.39 20.84 -4.04
N ALA A 142 -10.10 20.83 -4.36
CA ALA A 142 -9.41 21.93 -5.03
C ALA A 142 -9.93 22.16 -6.46
N THR A 143 -10.18 21.10 -7.23
CA THR A 143 -10.75 21.21 -8.58
C THR A 143 -12.19 21.75 -8.55
N ARG A 144 -12.96 21.45 -7.49
CA ARG A 144 -14.33 21.97 -7.30
C ARG A 144 -14.36 23.43 -6.86
N THR A 145 -13.27 23.92 -6.27
CA THR A 145 -13.08 25.31 -5.83
C THR A 145 -11.95 25.94 -6.63
N TYR A 146 -12.19 26.20 -7.92
CA TYR A 146 -11.45 27.25 -8.63
C TYR A 146 -11.59 28.52 -7.78
N LEU A 147 -10.55 28.94 -7.04
CA LEU A 147 -10.24 30.36 -6.69
C LEU A 147 -9.33 30.62 -5.47
N ASN A 148 -8.81 29.67 -4.69
CA ASN A 148 -7.92 30.06 -3.57
C ASN A 148 -6.52 29.41 -3.62
N ASN A 149 -5.51 30.28 -3.69
CA ASN A 149 -4.05 30.02 -3.64
C ASN A 149 -3.63 29.15 -2.44
N ARG A 150 -3.89 27.83 -2.48
CA ARG A 150 -3.36 26.89 -1.47
C ARG A 150 -1.93 26.50 -1.82
N ARG A 151 -0.98 26.81 -0.93
CA ARG A 151 0.42 26.37 -1.03
C ARG A 151 0.59 25.08 -0.24
N VAL A 152 1.10 24.03 -0.89
CA VAL A 152 1.45 22.75 -0.24
C VAL A 152 2.95 22.78 0.07
N MET A 153 3.33 22.59 1.34
CA MET A 153 4.71 22.47 1.80
C MET A 153 4.96 21.04 2.30
N ARG A 154 6.13 20.47 2.00
CA ARG A 154 6.54 19.12 2.42
C ARG A 154 7.63 19.21 3.49
N CYS A 155 7.42 18.57 4.64
CA CYS A 155 8.39 18.53 5.75
C CYS A 155 8.86 17.08 6.01
N GLY A 156 10.17 16.87 6.09
CA GLY A 156 10.78 15.59 6.47
C GLY A 156 12.17 15.34 5.86
N PRO A 157 13.00 14.47 6.45
CA PRO A 157 14.42 14.28 6.08
C PRO A 157 14.65 13.72 4.66
N ASN A 158 13.61 13.24 3.97
CA ASN A 158 13.65 12.72 2.59
C ASN A 158 12.74 13.53 1.63
N ALA A 159 12.54 14.82 1.88
CA ALA A 159 11.75 15.67 0.98
C ALA A 159 12.50 15.92 -0.35
N MET A 160 12.25 15.09 -1.37
CA MET A 160 12.66 15.40 -2.75
C MET A 160 11.70 16.40 -3.41
N ASN A 161 12.27 17.30 -4.22
CA ASN A 161 11.64 18.45 -4.87
C ASN A 161 10.40 18.06 -5.70
N ALA A 162 9.20 18.42 -5.21
CA ALA A 162 8.01 18.57 -6.05
C ALA A 162 7.80 20.06 -6.29
N ARG A 163 8.12 20.56 -7.49
CA ARG A 163 7.72 21.91 -7.89
C ARG A 163 6.20 21.91 -8.09
N SER A 164 5.53 22.94 -7.57
CA SER A 164 4.13 23.23 -7.90
C SER A 164 4.03 23.55 -9.39
N GLY A 165 3.59 22.58 -10.20
CA GLY A 165 3.27 22.79 -11.60
C GLY A 165 1.90 23.43 -11.72
N ALA A 166 1.85 24.69 -12.16
CA ALA A 166 0.67 25.21 -12.83
C ALA A 166 0.49 24.38 -14.12
N LEU A 167 -0.76 24.02 -14.41
CA LEU A 167 -1.14 23.33 -15.64
C LEU A 167 -0.59 24.10 -16.85
N SER A 168 0.31 23.49 -17.61
CA SER A 168 0.68 23.92 -18.96
C SER A 168 0.54 22.75 -19.91
N GLU A 169 -0.27 22.93 -20.94
CA GLU A 169 -0.41 22.04 -22.09
C GLU A 169 0.89 21.92 -22.90
N GLY A 170 1.07 20.77 -23.56
CA GLY A 170 1.98 20.57 -24.69
C GLY A 170 3.40 20.13 -24.34
N ASP A 171 3.72 18.86 -24.53
CA ASP A 171 4.49 18.41 -25.70
C ASP A 171 4.82 16.92 -25.61
N GLU A 172 4.69 16.25 -26.76
CA GLU A 172 5.08 14.86 -26.98
C GLU A 172 6.56 14.64 -26.65
N ASP A 173 6.89 13.68 -25.78
CA ASP A 173 8.15 12.95 -25.95
C ASP A 173 8.19 11.56 -25.28
N LYS A 174 8.43 10.59 -26.16
CA LYS A 174 9.06 9.26 -26.04
C LYS A 174 8.96 8.47 -24.72
N LYS A 175 8.15 7.41 -24.82
CA LYS A 175 8.14 6.21 -23.96
C LYS A 175 9.50 5.47 -24.03
N PRO A 176 10.14 5.10 -22.90
CA PRO A 176 11.21 4.12 -22.91
C PRO A 176 10.62 2.69 -22.96
N ASP A 177 11.24 1.85 -23.78
CA ASP A 177 10.85 0.47 -24.07
C ASP A 177 10.71 -0.39 -22.81
N GLN A 178 9.56 -1.07 -22.70
CA GLN A 178 9.39 -2.22 -21.82
C GLN A 178 9.91 -3.48 -22.53
N PRO A 179 10.67 -4.35 -21.85
CA PRO A 179 11.09 -5.62 -22.43
C PRO A 179 9.87 -6.53 -22.61
N GLN A 180 9.64 -6.94 -23.86
CA GLN A 180 8.66 -7.97 -24.21
C GLN A 180 9.13 -9.32 -23.66
N LEU A 181 8.30 -9.94 -22.83
CA LEU A 181 8.42 -11.35 -22.46
C LEU A 181 7.31 -12.10 -23.20
N GLY A 182 7.73 -12.96 -24.14
CA GLY A 182 7.07 -14.20 -24.58
C GLY A 182 5.63 -14.12 -25.07
#